data_AF-A0A1F6FJY4-F1
#
_entry.id   AF-A0A1F6FJY4-F1
#
_cell.length_a   1.000
_cell.length_b   1.000
_cell.length_c   1.000
_cell.angle_alpha   90.00
_cell.angle_beta   90.00
_cell.angle_gamma   90.00
#
_symmetry.space_group_name_H-M   'P 1'
#
loop_
_entity.id
_entity.type
_entity.pdbx_description
1 polymer ?
#
loop_
_entity_poly.entity_id
_entity_poly.type
_entity_poly.pdbx_seq_one_letter_code
_entity_poly.pdbx_strand_id
1 'polypeptide(L)'
;MKENIKSTSSHTTKSIDTARASSLARQHEKAILIVLAYLIGFITAFIAFKLSDGKEWSMSNIPESRGQEETSRLEAIMKEGDLYAHRGGVERALSVYSEREAKEDGFHYDVPVTSASPNDRFLHYCVQPTADSDTCDNFIYSFDEDVVYRVKNSDGQITSAVGEDAESVWLIDGKLSLGDYQSVSADAPWQMDAR
;
A
#
# COMPACT_ATOMS: atom_id res chain seq x y z
N MET A 1 57.29 -0.54 -82.60
CA MET A 1 56.37 -1.64 -82.94
C MET A 1 55.23 -1.61 -81.94
N LYS A 2 54.00 -1.29 -82.40
CA LYS A 2 52.66 -1.39 -81.77
C LYS A 2 52.42 -0.55 -80.48
N GLU A 3 51.61 0.52 -80.51
CA GLU A 3 50.12 0.58 -80.45
C GLU A 3 49.54 -0.15 -79.22
N ASN A 4 48.50 0.29 -78.48
CA ASN A 4 47.63 1.46 -78.40
C ASN A 4 46.60 1.13 -77.25
N ILE A 5 45.73 2.08 -76.86
CA ILE A 5 44.40 1.89 -76.22
C ILE A 5 44.26 1.94 -74.67
N LYS A 6 43.85 3.13 -74.19
CA LYS A 6 42.53 3.47 -73.56
C LYS A 6 42.14 2.84 -72.20
N SER A 7 41.74 3.69 -71.24
CA SER A 7 40.32 3.91 -70.86
C SER A 7 40.12 4.30 -69.36
N THR A 8 39.33 5.37 -69.15
CA THR A 8 38.34 5.62 -68.06
C THR A 8 38.79 5.60 -66.59
N SER A 9 38.78 6.72 -65.87
CA SER A 9 37.63 7.43 -65.26
C SER A 9 37.20 6.89 -63.89
N SER A 10 37.19 7.82 -62.93
CA SER A 10 36.28 7.99 -61.78
C SER A 10 36.16 6.90 -60.72
N HIS A 11 36.40 7.27 -59.46
CA HIS A 11 35.43 7.20 -58.34
C HIS A 11 36.05 7.99 -57.16
N THR A 12 35.64 9.23 -56.86
CA THR A 12 34.34 9.72 -56.37
C THR A 12 34.01 9.21 -54.96
N THR A 13 34.32 10.08 -53.99
CA THR A 13 33.62 10.37 -52.71
C THR A 13 33.21 9.22 -51.78
N LYS A 14 33.91 9.13 -50.64
CA LYS A 14 33.29 8.77 -49.36
C LYS A 14 32.54 9.98 -48.81
N SER A 15 31.23 10.05 -49.00
CA SER A 15 30.34 10.92 -48.22
C SER A 15 28.88 10.57 -48.50
N ILE A 16 28.43 9.39 -48.09
CA ILE A 16 27.00 9.14 -47.94
C ILE A 16 26.84 8.19 -46.77
N ASP A 17 26.71 8.71 -45.55
CA ASP A 17 26.07 7.95 -44.45
C ASP A 17 25.40 8.88 -43.41
N THR A 18 25.76 10.16 -43.35
CA THR A 18 25.12 11.09 -42.39
C THR A 18 23.76 11.65 -42.84
N ALA A 19 23.40 11.53 -44.12
CA ALA A 19 22.16 12.11 -44.66
C ALA A 19 20.92 11.22 -44.48
N ARG A 20 21.10 9.91 -44.26
CA ARG A 20 19.98 8.94 -44.18
C ARG A 20 19.37 8.85 -42.78
N ALA A 21 20.16 9.10 -41.73
CA ALA A 21 19.66 9.17 -40.36
C ALA A 21 18.84 10.45 -40.10
N SER A 22 19.13 11.55 -40.81
CA SER A 22 18.41 12.82 -40.65
C SER A 22 17.06 12.89 -41.37
N SER A 23 16.79 12.00 -42.35
CA SER A 23 15.51 12.03 -43.08
C SER A 23 14.40 11.23 -42.40
N LEU A 24 14.73 10.17 -41.65
CA LEU A 24 13.74 9.36 -40.92
C LEU A 24 13.18 10.10 -39.68
N ALA A 25 14.00 10.96 -39.05
CA ALA A 25 13.58 11.75 -37.89
C ALA A 25 12.55 12.85 -38.23
N ARG A 26 12.59 13.42 -39.45
CA ARG A 26 11.64 14.47 -39.87
C ARG A 26 10.28 13.94 -40.33
N GLN A 27 10.20 12.67 -40.72
CA GLN A 27 8.97 12.12 -41.30
C GLN A 27 7.94 11.71 -40.23
N HIS A 28 8.40 11.49 -38.99
CA HIS A 28 7.57 11.14 -37.83
C HIS A 28 7.43 12.25 -36.78
N GLU A 29 8.03 13.42 -37.00
CA GLU A 29 8.01 14.56 -36.07
C GLU A 29 6.57 14.97 -35.72
N LYS A 30 5.68 15.01 -36.71
CA LYS A 30 4.25 15.30 -36.50
C LYS A 30 3.52 14.20 -35.76
N ALA A 31 3.84 12.94 -36.03
CA ALA A 31 3.20 11.79 -35.37
C ALA A 31 3.61 11.69 -33.89
N ILE A 32 4.88 11.95 -33.59
CA ILE A 32 5.41 11.95 -32.22
C ILE A 32 4.76 13.05 -31.39
N LEU A 33 4.59 14.25 -31.96
CA LEU A 33 3.91 15.35 -31.27
C LEU A 33 2.43 15.04 -30.97
N ILE A 34 1.73 14.38 -31.90
CA ILE A 34 0.33 13.96 -31.68
C ILE A 34 0.24 12.90 -30.56
N VAL A 35 1.15 11.93 -30.55
CA VAL A 35 1.20 10.89 -29.50
C VAL A 35 1.53 11.51 -28.13
N LEU A 36 2.48 12.44 -28.06
CA LEU A 36 2.80 13.15 -26.82
C LEU A 36 1.63 13.98 -26.31
N ALA A 37 0.94 14.72 -27.18
CA ALA A 37 -0.25 15.49 -26.81
C ALA A 37 -1.37 14.58 -26.28
N TYR A 38 -1.56 13.40 -26.89
CA TYR A 38 -2.52 12.41 -26.42
C TYR A 38 -2.15 11.85 -25.05
N LEU A 39 -0.87 11.53 -24.81
CA LEU A 39 -0.39 11.03 -23.52
C LEU A 39 -0.54 12.07 -22.41
N ILE A 40 -0.19 13.34 -22.68
CA ILE A 40 -0.36 14.43 -21.72
C ILE A 40 -1.84 14.64 -21.41
N GLY A 41 -2.70 14.69 -22.43
CA GLY A 41 -4.15 14.83 -22.27
C GLY A 41 -4.78 13.67 -21.50
N PHE A 42 -4.36 12.44 -21.79
CA PHE A 42 -4.82 11.22 -21.12
C PHE A 42 -4.41 11.18 -19.64
N ILE A 43 -3.15 11.48 -19.31
CA ILE A 43 -2.70 11.55 -17.91
C ILE A 43 -3.44 12.65 -17.16
N THR A 44 -3.65 13.81 -17.79
CA THR A 44 -4.39 14.93 -17.18
C THR A 44 -5.85 14.57 -16.92
N ALA A 45 -6.51 13.89 -17.87
CA ALA A 45 -7.88 13.39 -17.71
C ALA A 45 -7.97 12.31 -16.62
N PHE A 46 -6.97 11.44 -16.49
CA PHE A 46 -6.94 10.40 -15.47
C PHE A 46 -6.77 10.99 -14.06
N ILE A 47 -5.91 12.00 -13.89
CA ILE A 47 -5.78 12.76 -12.64
C ILE A 47 -7.09 13.50 -12.32
N ALA A 48 -7.69 14.17 -13.31
CA ALA A 48 -8.96 14.87 -13.12
C ALA A 48 -10.10 13.91 -12.73
N PHE A 49 -10.19 12.73 -13.37
CA PHE A 49 -11.20 11.72 -13.04
C PHE A 49 -10.98 11.15 -11.63
N LYS A 50 -9.73 10.86 -11.24
CA LYS A 50 -9.39 10.45 -9.86
C LYS A 50 -9.66 11.53 -8.81
N LEU A 51 -9.66 12.81 -9.18
CA LEU A 51 -10.08 13.92 -8.32
C LEU A 51 -11.60 14.16 -8.36
N SER A 52 -12.30 13.65 -9.37
CA SER A 52 -13.73 13.89 -9.58
C SER A 52 -14.63 12.85 -8.90
N ASP A 53 -14.09 11.71 -8.47
CA ASP A 53 -14.81 10.72 -7.65
C ASP A 53 -15.00 11.18 -6.18
N GLY A 54 -14.44 12.34 -5.79
CA GLY A 54 -14.48 12.84 -4.41
C GLY A 54 -15.16 14.20 -4.20
N LYS A 55 -15.83 14.79 -5.20
CA LYS A 55 -16.39 16.14 -5.05
C LYS A 55 -17.75 16.30 -5.75
N GLU A 56 -18.78 15.78 -5.11
CA GLU A 56 -20.13 16.32 -5.26
C GLU A 56 -20.27 17.53 -4.31
N TRP A 57 -20.40 18.72 -4.88
CA TRP A 57 -20.61 19.95 -4.12
C TRP A 57 -22.11 20.07 -3.88
N SER A 58 -22.63 19.33 -2.90
CA SER A 58 -23.99 19.57 -2.40
C SER A 58 -23.95 20.70 -1.38
N MET A 59 -24.23 21.91 -1.87
CA MET A 59 -24.59 23.03 -1.00
C MET A 59 -26.00 22.76 -0.47
N SER A 60 -26.12 22.07 0.66
CA SER A 60 -27.38 21.99 1.39
C SER A 60 -27.18 21.69 2.87
N ASN A 61 -27.52 22.72 3.67
CA ASN A 61 -27.84 22.74 5.10
C ASN A 61 -26.80 22.13 6.04
N ILE A 62 -26.12 23.03 6.76
CA ILE A 62 -25.33 22.74 7.95
C ILE A 62 -26.30 22.44 9.11
N PRO A 63 -26.39 21.20 9.63
CA PRO A 63 -26.53 21.02 11.05
C PRO A 63 -25.12 21.03 11.62
N GLU A 64 -24.90 22.01 12.48
CA GLU A 64 -23.85 22.11 13.48
C GLU A 64 -23.41 20.73 14.00
N SER A 65 -22.36 20.14 13.42
CA SER A 65 -21.64 19.03 14.04
C SER A 65 -20.34 19.58 14.59
N ARG A 66 -20.18 19.34 15.90
CA ARG A 66 -19.05 19.70 16.73
C ARG A 66 -17.76 19.35 16.01
N GLY A 67 -16.78 20.26 16.08
CA GLY A 67 -15.42 20.02 15.62
C GLY A 67 -14.91 18.70 16.19
N GLN A 68 -14.92 17.67 15.35
CA GLN A 68 -14.19 16.45 15.59
C GLN A 68 -12.75 16.82 15.21
N GLU A 69 -11.95 17.06 16.23
CA GLU A 69 -10.51 17.17 16.13
C GLU A 69 -10.05 15.91 15.37
N GLU A 70 -9.74 16.03 14.07
CA GLU A 70 -9.17 14.93 13.29
C GLU A 70 -7.86 14.58 13.97
N THR A 71 -7.89 13.61 14.88
CA THR A 71 -6.68 13.18 15.54
C THR A 71 -5.83 12.53 14.45
N SER A 72 -4.62 13.04 14.25
CA SER A 72 -3.63 12.40 13.38
C SER A 72 -3.12 11.07 13.94
N ARG A 73 -3.76 10.57 15.00
CA ARG A 73 -3.40 9.39 15.74
C ARG A 73 -3.89 8.16 14.99
N LEU A 74 -3.11 7.09 15.03
CA LEU A 74 -3.55 5.81 14.50
C LEU A 74 -4.53 5.18 15.48
N GLU A 75 -5.69 4.76 14.98
CA GLU A 75 -6.71 4.09 15.78
C GLU A 75 -7.37 2.94 15.00
N ALA A 76 -7.96 2.00 15.75
CA ALA A 76 -8.84 0.98 15.21
C ALA A 76 -10.29 1.48 15.29
N ILE A 77 -11.04 1.31 14.20
CA ILE A 77 -12.46 1.66 14.12
C ILE A 77 -13.24 0.44 13.63
N MET A 78 -14.34 0.12 14.32
CA MET A 78 -15.31 -0.88 13.86
C MET A 78 -16.43 -0.18 13.09
N LYS A 79 -16.72 -0.64 11.87
CA LYS A 79 -17.84 -0.14 11.04
C LYS A 79 -18.61 -1.31 10.46
N GLU A 80 -19.90 -1.41 10.81
CA GLU A 80 -20.76 -2.49 10.33
C GLU A 80 -20.22 -3.90 10.64
N GLY A 81 -19.41 -4.03 11.69
CA GLY A 81 -18.71 -5.26 12.06
C GLY A 81 -17.31 -5.38 11.47
N ASP A 82 -16.96 -4.63 10.43
CA ASP A 82 -15.62 -4.67 9.83
C ASP A 82 -14.61 -3.83 10.62
N LEU A 83 -13.36 -4.28 10.66
CA LEU A 83 -12.24 -3.61 11.32
C LEU A 83 -11.46 -2.75 10.32
N TYR A 84 -11.27 -1.49 10.67
CA TYR A 84 -10.47 -0.52 9.92
C TYR A 84 -9.37 0.08 10.79
N ALA A 85 -8.22 0.36 10.19
CA ALA A 85 -7.27 1.35 10.70
C ALA A 85 -7.64 2.73 10.18
N HIS A 86 -7.60 3.73 11.05
CA HIS A 86 -7.84 5.13 10.72
C HIS A 86 -6.69 6.00 11.22
N ARG A 87 -6.22 6.92 10.36
CA ARG A 87 -5.25 7.96 10.75
C ARG A 87 -5.41 9.16 9.82
N GLY A 88 -5.69 10.33 10.38
CA GLY A 88 -5.75 11.59 9.62
C GLY A 88 -6.68 11.54 8.41
N GLY A 89 -7.92 11.06 8.60
CA GLY A 89 -8.93 10.97 7.54
C GLY A 89 -8.75 9.82 6.55
N VAL A 90 -7.66 9.04 6.65
CA VAL A 90 -7.42 7.88 5.79
C VAL A 90 -7.85 6.61 6.51
N GLU A 91 -8.67 5.81 5.83
CA GLU A 91 -9.16 4.52 6.31
C GLU A 91 -8.60 3.36 5.49
N ARG A 92 -8.33 2.25 6.20
CA ARG A 92 -7.77 1.02 5.65
C ARG A 92 -8.48 -0.18 6.25
N ALA A 93 -9.15 -0.96 5.42
CA ALA A 93 -9.79 -2.20 5.86
C ALA A 93 -8.72 -3.22 6.27
N LEU A 94 -8.85 -3.77 7.48
CA LEU A 94 -7.92 -4.76 8.03
C LEU A 94 -8.53 -6.16 8.08
N SER A 95 -9.80 -6.25 8.46
CA SER A 95 -10.51 -7.52 8.54
C SER A 95 -12.01 -7.31 8.41
N VAL A 96 -12.70 -8.25 7.77
CA VAL A 96 -14.14 -8.21 7.49
C VAL A 96 -14.87 -9.18 8.39
N TYR A 97 -16.01 -8.77 8.95
CA TYR A 97 -16.83 -9.65 9.78
C TYR A 97 -17.35 -10.84 8.96
N SER A 98 -17.32 -12.03 9.57
CA SER A 98 -17.80 -13.26 8.95
C SER A 98 -18.25 -14.29 9.97
N GLU A 99 -19.41 -14.88 9.73
CA GLU A 99 -19.92 -16.05 10.47
C GLU A 99 -19.41 -17.38 9.90
N ARG A 100 -18.37 -17.32 9.06
CA ARG A 100 -17.80 -18.51 8.44
C ARG A 100 -17.08 -19.34 9.49
N GLU A 101 -17.18 -20.66 9.36
CA GLU A 101 -16.42 -21.61 10.19
C GLU A 101 -14.98 -21.81 9.68
N ALA A 102 -14.65 -21.27 8.50
CA ALA A 102 -13.32 -21.37 7.92
C ALA A 102 -12.42 -20.23 8.43
N LYS A 103 -11.25 -20.61 8.94
CA LYS A 103 -10.19 -19.67 9.30
C LYS A 103 -9.48 -19.16 8.04
N GLU A 104 -9.68 -17.89 7.72
CA GLU A 104 -9.08 -17.21 6.58
C GLU A 104 -8.56 -15.82 6.98
N ASP A 105 -7.42 -15.42 6.43
CA ASP A 105 -6.88 -14.07 6.67
C ASP A 105 -7.80 -13.01 6.07
N GLY A 106 -7.92 -11.89 6.79
CA GLY A 106 -8.80 -10.79 6.40
C GLY A 106 -10.27 -11.01 6.77
N PHE A 107 -10.60 -12.10 7.46
CA PHE A 107 -11.92 -12.33 8.05
C PHE A 107 -11.82 -12.50 9.56
N HIS A 108 -12.88 -12.13 10.28
CA HIS A 108 -13.00 -12.35 11.72
C HIS A 108 -14.44 -12.63 12.12
N TYR A 109 -14.62 -13.39 13.19
CA TYR A 109 -15.88 -13.45 13.91
C TYR A 109 -15.95 -12.32 14.95
N ASP A 110 -14.85 -12.11 15.70
CA ASP A 110 -14.72 -11.04 16.68
C ASP A 110 -13.28 -10.48 16.70
N VAL A 111 -13.11 -9.27 17.25
CA VAL A 111 -11.82 -8.60 17.45
C VAL A 111 -11.66 -8.24 18.93
N PRO A 112 -11.23 -9.18 19.79
CA PRO A 112 -11.22 -8.96 21.24
C PRO A 112 -10.27 -7.85 21.69
N VAL A 113 -9.21 -7.60 20.93
CA VAL A 113 -8.14 -6.66 21.29
C VAL A 113 -7.74 -5.83 20.08
N THR A 114 -7.61 -4.52 20.30
CA THR A 114 -6.90 -3.61 19.40
C THR A 114 -6.06 -2.63 20.23
N SER A 115 -4.87 -2.28 19.76
CA SER A 115 -4.03 -1.29 20.44
C SER A 115 -3.05 -0.60 19.48
N ALA A 116 -3.05 0.73 19.48
CA ALA A 116 -2.13 1.51 18.69
C ALA A 116 -0.80 1.72 19.43
N SER A 117 0.30 1.60 18.69
CA SER A 117 1.64 1.89 19.19
C SER A 117 1.82 3.36 19.59
N PRO A 118 2.75 3.70 20.49
CA PRO A 118 2.89 5.07 21.03
C PRO A 118 3.38 6.08 19.99
N ASN A 119 3.95 5.60 18.88
CA ASN A 119 4.45 6.41 17.77
C ASN A 119 3.48 6.45 16.58
N ASP A 120 2.27 5.90 16.72
CA ASP A 120 1.21 5.88 15.71
C ASP A 120 1.60 5.21 14.37
N ARG A 121 2.66 4.38 14.36
CA ARG A 121 3.11 3.67 13.16
C ARG A 121 2.46 2.31 12.99
N PHE A 122 2.17 1.65 14.11
CA PHE A 122 1.66 0.29 14.16
C PHE A 122 0.35 0.19 14.94
N LEU A 123 -0.52 -0.70 14.48
CA LEU A 123 -1.74 -1.12 15.16
C LEU A 123 -1.68 -2.62 15.39
N HIS A 124 -1.71 -3.05 16.64
CA HIS A 124 -1.93 -4.44 17.02
C HIS A 124 -3.42 -4.73 17.05
N TYR A 125 -3.80 -5.91 16.58
CA TYR A 125 -5.15 -6.43 16.74
C TYR A 125 -5.13 -7.95 16.82
N CYS A 126 -6.10 -8.50 17.57
CA CYS A 126 -6.30 -9.95 17.70
C CYS A 126 -7.62 -10.34 17.06
N VAL A 127 -7.60 -11.35 16.19
CA VAL A 127 -8.78 -11.81 15.45
C VAL A 127 -9.21 -13.17 15.96
N GLN A 128 -10.42 -13.26 16.51
CA GLN A 128 -11.08 -14.54 16.76
C GLN A 128 -11.68 -15.03 15.43
N PRO A 129 -11.21 -16.16 14.87
CA PRO A 129 -11.58 -16.55 13.50
C PRO A 129 -12.99 -17.13 13.38
N THR A 130 -13.52 -17.72 14.46
CA THR A 130 -14.84 -18.39 14.49
C THR A 130 -15.49 -18.22 15.86
N ALA A 131 -16.83 -18.37 15.92
CA ALA A 131 -17.60 -18.22 17.16
C ALA A 131 -17.18 -19.17 18.29
N ASP A 132 -16.74 -20.38 17.93
CA ASP A 132 -16.33 -21.41 18.89
C ASP A 132 -14.84 -21.37 19.23
N SER A 133 -14.08 -20.44 18.64
CA SER A 133 -12.64 -20.34 18.91
C SER A 133 -12.39 -19.70 20.27
N ASP A 134 -11.62 -20.37 21.13
CA ASP A 134 -11.13 -19.84 22.40
C ASP A 134 -9.80 -19.07 22.25
N THR A 135 -9.31 -18.93 21.02
CA THR A 135 -8.06 -18.24 20.71
C THR A 135 -8.26 -17.20 19.61
N CYS A 136 -7.39 -16.21 19.61
CA CYS A 136 -7.30 -15.22 18.57
C CYS A 136 -5.90 -15.17 17.96
N ASP A 137 -5.85 -14.93 16.66
CA ASP A 137 -4.63 -14.75 15.90
C ASP A 137 -4.17 -13.30 16.00
N ASN A 138 -2.89 -13.10 16.33
CA ASN A 138 -2.33 -11.77 16.50
C ASN A 138 -1.74 -11.23 15.20
N PHE A 139 -2.06 -9.97 14.90
CA PHE A 139 -1.59 -9.26 13.74
C PHE A 139 -1.07 -7.87 14.11
N ILE A 140 -0.16 -7.36 13.27
CA ILE A 140 0.30 -5.98 13.30
C ILE A 140 0.06 -5.38 11.93
N TYR A 141 -0.69 -4.28 11.89
CA TYR A 141 -0.76 -3.41 10.74
C TYR A 141 0.30 -2.31 10.83
N SER A 142 1.11 -2.14 9.79
CA SER A 142 2.02 -1.02 9.59
C SER A 142 1.36 0.02 8.70
N PHE A 143 1.07 1.20 9.24
CA PHE A 143 0.39 2.25 8.46
C PHE A 143 1.30 2.81 7.37
N ASP A 144 2.58 2.99 7.66
CA ASP A 144 3.52 3.62 6.71
C ASP A 144 3.82 2.70 5.53
N GLU A 145 3.83 1.38 5.74
CA GLU A 145 4.04 0.38 4.69
C GLU A 145 2.74 -0.12 4.05
N ASP A 146 1.60 0.14 4.69
CA ASP A 146 0.27 -0.39 4.33
C ASP A 146 0.26 -1.93 4.22
N VAL A 147 0.88 -2.59 5.22
CA VAL A 147 1.07 -4.04 5.27
C VAL A 147 0.60 -4.61 6.60
N VAL A 148 -0.06 -5.77 6.54
CA VAL A 148 -0.40 -6.58 7.71
C VAL A 148 0.62 -7.71 7.88
N TYR A 149 1.19 -7.83 9.08
CA TYR A 149 2.09 -8.91 9.48
C TYR A 149 1.40 -9.83 10.48
N ARG A 150 1.58 -11.14 10.32
CA ARG A 150 1.31 -12.11 11.40
C ARG A 150 2.35 -11.96 12.49
N VAL A 151 1.91 -11.88 13.74
CA VAL A 151 2.81 -11.90 14.90
C VAL A 151 3.33 -13.32 15.10
N LYS A 152 4.65 -13.47 15.20
CA LYS A 152 5.31 -14.79 15.23
C LYS A 152 6.58 -14.80 16.08
N ASN A 153 6.96 -15.99 16.53
CA ASN A 153 8.25 -16.32 17.13
C ASN A 153 8.96 -17.41 16.32
N SER A 154 9.98 -18.07 16.90
CA SER A 154 10.68 -19.20 16.28
C SER A 154 9.78 -20.41 16.00
N ASP A 155 8.71 -20.58 16.78
CA ASP A 155 7.86 -21.76 16.78
C ASP A 155 6.65 -21.60 15.85
N GLY A 156 6.34 -20.36 15.44
CA GLY A 156 5.28 -20.07 14.49
C GLY A 156 4.51 -18.81 14.85
N GLN A 157 3.26 -18.73 14.36
CA GLN A 157 2.37 -17.64 14.69
C GLN A 157 1.95 -17.72 16.16
N ILE A 158 1.97 -16.58 16.85
CA ILE A 158 1.52 -16.49 18.24
C ILE A 158 0.01 -16.27 18.26
N THR A 159 -0.69 -17.14 18.97
CA THR A 159 -2.10 -17.01 19.33
C THR A 159 -2.24 -16.61 20.79
N SER A 160 -3.33 -15.92 21.11
CA SER A 160 -3.69 -15.53 22.48
C SER A 160 -5.05 -16.13 22.83
N ALA A 161 -5.30 -16.39 24.11
CA ALA A 161 -6.64 -16.76 24.55
C ALA A 161 -7.61 -15.59 24.35
N VAL A 162 -8.86 -15.88 23.98
CA VAL A 162 -9.94 -14.88 23.93
C VAL A 162 -10.48 -14.66 25.33
N GLY A 163 -10.53 -13.41 25.80
CA GLY A 163 -11.03 -13.07 27.13
C GLY A 163 -10.26 -11.90 27.77
N GLU A 164 -10.50 -11.66 29.06
CA GLU A 164 -9.90 -10.54 29.82
C GLU A 164 -8.36 -10.65 29.95
N ASP A 165 -7.79 -11.84 29.74
CA ASP A 165 -6.34 -12.09 29.85
C ASP A 165 -5.56 -11.84 28.54
N ALA A 166 -6.22 -11.36 27.48
CA ALA A 166 -5.57 -11.01 26.22
C ALA A 166 -4.79 -9.67 26.36
N GLU A 167 -3.75 -9.67 27.20
CA GLU A 167 -2.96 -8.48 27.50
C GLU A 167 -1.94 -8.22 26.39
N SER A 168 -2.25 -7.24 25.53
CA SER A 168 -1.24 -6.59 24.68
C SER A 168 -0.90 -5.21 25.24
N VAL A 169 0.39 -4.95 25.42
CA VAL A 169 0.88 -3.69 25.98
C VAL A 169 2.01 -3.16 25.11
N TRP A 170 1.83 -1.93 24.63
CA TRP A 170 2.92 -1.18 24.01
C TRP A 170 3.80 -0.55 25.08
N LEU A 171 5.07 -0.91 25.06
CA LEU A 171 6.08 -0.32 25.93
C LEU A 171 6.49 1.07 25.42
N ILE A 172 7.04 1.90 26.32
CA ILE A 172 7.47 3.27 25.99
C ILE A 172 8.59 3.30 24.94
N ASP A 173 9.36 2.22 24.81
CA ASP A 173 10.40 2.06 23.79
C ASP A 173 9.85 1.64 22.42
N GLY A 174 8.52 1.50 22.30
CA GLY A 174 7.83 1.13 21.06
C GLY A 174 7.75 -0.38 20.82
N LYS A 175 8.28 -1.22 21.73
CA LYS A 175 8.12 -2.67 21.64
C LYS A 175 6.72 -3.10 22.07
N LEU A 176 6.23 -4.19 21.47
CA LEU A 176 4.99 -4.82 21.86
C LEU A 176 5.27 -5.94 22.86
N SER A 177 4.54 -5.97 23.96
CA SER A 177 4.48 -7.08 24.90
C SER A 177 3.15 -7.80 24.73
N LEU A 178 3.17 -9.14 24.70
CA LEU A 178 1.98 -9.96 24.51
C LEU A 178 2.15 -11.27 25.28
N GLY A 179 1.43 -11.45 26.39
CA GLY A 179 1.62 -12.63 27.27
C GLY A 179 3.10 -12.83 27.61
N ASP A 180 3.64 -14.03 27.54
CA ASP A 180 5.06 -14.29 27.84
C ASP A 180 6.07 -13.82 26.77
N TYR A 181 5.62 -13.04 25.78
CA TYR A 181 6.44 -12.62 24.65
C TYR A 181 6.65 -11.10 24.61
N GLN A 182 7.77 -10.69 24.03
CA GLN A 182 8.06 -9.30 23.70
C GLN A 182 8.67 -9.19 22.31
N SER A 183 8.37 -8.10 21.61
CA SER A 183 8.94 -7.89 20.29
C SER A 183 10.44 -7.65 20.33
N VAL A 184 11.13 -8.18 19.30
CA VAL A 184 12.58 -8.07 19.15
C VAL A 184 13.03 -6.60 19.04
N SER A 185 12.21 -5.77 18.39
CA SER A 185 12.46 -4.34 18.21
C SER A 185 11.14 -3.54 18.05
N ALA A 186 11.25 -2.22 18.12
CA ALA A 186 10.16 -1.29 17.87
C ALA A 186 9.84 -1.13 16.37
N ASP A 187 10.78 -1.46 15.48
CA ASP A 187 10.59 -1.40 14.02
C ASP A 187 10.09 -2.72 13.43
N ALA A 188 10.13 -3.80 14.20
CA ALA A 188 9.58 -5.11 13.83
C ALA A 188 8.73 -5.69 14.98
N PRO A 189 7.64 -5.02 15.40
CA PRO A 189 6.82 -5.46 16.52
C PRO A 189 6.07 -6.79 16.29
N TRP A 190 6.05 -7.31 15.05
CA TRP A 190 5.48 -8.61 14.70
C TRP A 190 6.44 -9.79 14.90
N GLN A 191 7.72 -9.54 15.19
CA GLN A 191 8.70 -10.57 15.52
C GLN A 191 8.89 -10.59 17.03
N MET A 192 8.66 -11.73 17.64
CA MET A 192 8.60 -11.89 19.09
C MET A 192 9.63 -12.88 19.59
N ASP A 193 10.20 -12.58 20.75
CA ASP A 193 11.01 -13.49 21.56
C ASP A 193 10.28 -13.77 22.89
N ALA A 194 10.57 -14.92 23.49
CA ALA A 194 10.13 -15.21 24.85
C ALA A 194 10.84 -14.28 25.84
N ARG A 195 10.11 -13.85 26.88
CA ARG A 195 10.62 -13.00 27.95
C ARG A 195 11.39 -13.77 29.03
#